data_AF-A0A672ZGU5-F1
#
_entry.id   AF-A0A672ZGU5-F1
#
_cell.length_a   1.000
_cell.length_b   1.000
_cell.length_c   1.000
_cell.angle_alpha   90.00
_cell.angle_beta   90.00
_cell.angle_gamma   90.00
#
_symmetry.space_group_name_H-M   'P 1'
#
loop_
_entity.id
_entity.type
_entity.pdbx_description
1 polymer ?
#
loop_
_entity_poly.entity_id
_entity_poly.type
_entity_poly.pdbx_seq_one_letter_code
_entity_poly.pdbx_strand_id
1 'polypeptide(L)'
;MKSTGDGLAILFIFCNLFPLFVFLDASNFLFSNASCLSFIFLGSGRWEEEKYEDGVKWKFLEHNGPYFPPEYQPLPDNVRFYYDGKEVKLSLAAEEVALFFAQMLDHDYTTKNVFRENFFKDWRKEMTHEERSLIKDLDKCDFGEIHAMHKAKVEARKNMSKEEKLVKFK
;
A
#
# COMPACT_ATOMS: atom_id res chain seq x y z
N MET A 1 30.41 15.67 10.89
CA MET A 1 28.94 15.79 10.91
C MET A 1 28.38 14.38 11.04
N LYS A 2 27.82 14.02 12.21
CA LYS A 2 27.30 12.69 12.52
C LYS A 2 25.82 12.60 12.08
N SER A 3 25.46 11.50 11.44
CA SER A 3 24.10 10.95 11.29
C SER A 3 24.27 9.55 10.67
N THR A 4 24.50 8.46 11.40
CA THR A 4 23.52 7.64 12.18
C THR A 4 22.14 7.55 11.52
N GLY A 5 22.06 6.82 10.41
CA GLY A 5 20.87 6.07 10.05
C GLY A 5 21.15 4.60 10.36
N ASP A 6 20.30 3.98 11.16
CA ASP A 6 19.97 2.54 11.15
C ASP A 6 18.93 2.29 12.24
N GLY A 7 17.67 2.52 11.87
CA GLY A 7 16.49 2.12 12.62
C GLY A 7 15.77 1.01 11.86
N LEU A 8 16.42 -0.15 11.73
CA LEU A 8 15.80 -1.39 11.28
C LEU A 8 15.20 -2.11 12.50
N ALA A 9 13.89 -1.98 12.70
CA ALA A 9 13.09 -2.96 13.43
C ALA A 9 11.60 -2.70 13.23
N ILE A 10 10.84 -3.81 13.18
CA ILE A 10 9.37 -3.99 13.15
C ILE A 10 8.90 -4.50 11.77
N LEU A 11 9.19 -5.78 11.48
CA LEU A 11 8.33 -6.99 11.66
C LEU A 11 7.42 -7.21 10.43
N PHE A 12 7.71 -8.12 9.50
CA PHE A 12 7.58 -9.60 9.61
C PHE A 12 6.35 -10.06 10.39
N ILE A 13 5.18 -10.12 9.73
CA ILE A 13 4.18 -11.19 9.89
C ILE A 13 3.42 -11.31 8.56
N PHE A 14 3.64 -12.39 7.81
CA PHE A 14 2.57 -13.29 7.35
C PHE A 14 3.21 -14.57 6.81
N CYS A 15 3.09 -15.60 7.64
CA CYS A 15 3.49 -16.97 7.37
C CYS A 15 2.22 -17.79 7.03
N ASN A 16 2.42 -18.82 6.21
CA ASN A 16 1.58 -20.02 6.00
C ASN A 16 0.30 -19.92 5.16
N LEU A 17 0.40 -20.36 3.90
CA LEU A 17 -0.31 -21.56 3.44
C LEU A 17 0.29 -22.09 2.12
N PHE A 18 1.13 -23.13 2.20
CA PHE A 18 1.18 -24.31 1.30
C PHE A 18 2.51 -25.07 1.45
N PRO A 19 2.53 -26.28 2.02
CA PRO A 19 3.66 -27.20 1.93
C PRO A 19 3.45 -28.14 0.74
N LEU A 20 4.34 -28.11 -0.26
CA LEU A 20 4.59 -29.31 -1.06
C LEU A 20 6.10 -29.53 -1.16
N PHE A 21 6.54 -30.39 -0.25
CA PHE A 21 7.87 -30.98 -0.18
C PHE A 21 7.93 -32.14 -1.20
N VAL A 22 8.87 -32.10 -2.13
CA VAL A 22 9.39 -33.32 -2.78
C VAL A 22 10.90 -33.30 -2.58
N PHE A 23 11.34 -34.13 -1.63
CA PHE A 23 12.71 -34.57 -1.46
C PHE A 23 13.12 -35.37 -2.70
N LEU A 24 14.20 -34.99 -3.39
CA LEU A 24 14.97 -35.93 -4.19
C LEU A 24 16.42 -35.89 -3.72
N ASP A 25 16.80 -36.98 -3.08
CA ASP A 25 18.08 -37.23 -2.44
C ASP A 25 19.19 -37.31 -3.49
N ALA A 26 20.28 -36.60 -3.22
CA ALA A 26 21.48 -36.58 -4.02
C ALA A 26 22.41 -37.68 -3.54
N SER A 27 22.26 -38.90 -4.09
CA SER A 27 23.27 -39.95 -3.99
C SER A 27 22.97 -41.04 -5.02
N ASN A 28 23.59 -40.95 -6.20
CA ASN A 28 24.19 -42.11 -6.87
C ASN A 28 24.95 -41.66 -8.11
N PHE A 29 26.27 -41.70 -7.95
CA PHE A 29 27.29 -41.48 -8.95
C PHE A 29 27.58 -42.83 -9.59
N LEU A 30 27.22 -43.06 -10.87
CA LEU A 30 27.92 -44.04 -11.71
C LEU A 30 27.89 -43.61 -13.20
N PHE A 31 29.10 -43.45 -13.73
CA PHE A 31 29.48 -43.20 -15.12
C PHE A 31 28.90 -44.22 -16.11
N SER A 32 28.46 -43.78 -17.30
CA SER A 32 28.89 -44.37 -18.59
C SER A 32 28.37 -43.61 -19.82
N ASN A 33 29.32 -43.25 -20.70
CA ASN A 33 29.25 -43.13 -22.15
C ASN A 33 28.40 -42.02 -22.84
N ALA A 34 29.13 -40.95 -23.20
CA ALA A 34 29.31 -40.43 -24.56
C ALA A 34 28.06 -40.23 -25.46
N SER A 35 27.45 -39.05 -25.32
CA SER A 35 27.15 -38.17 -26.45
C SER A 35 26.92 -36.76 -25.91
N CYS A 36 28.05 -36.08 -25.73
CA CYS A 36 28.15 -34.67 -25.36
C CYS A 36 27.69 -33.83 -26.56
N LEU A 37 26.46 -33.31 -26.51
CA LEU A 37 26.01 -32.24 -27.40
C LEU A 37 25.23 -31.21 -26.58
N SER A 38 26.02 -30.28 -26.05
CA SER A 38 25.70 -28.86 -25.87
C SER A 38 24.40 -28.53 -25.12
N PHE A 39 24.39 -28.76 -23.81
CA PHE A 39 23.79 -27.76 -22.92
C PHE A 39 24.67 -26.51 -22.99
N ILE A 40 24.33 -25.60 -23.90
CA ILE A 40 24.85 -24.23 -23.86
C ILE A 40 24.21 -23.61 -22.62
N PHE A 41 24.93 -23.67 -21.50
CA PHE A 41 24.75 -22.73 -20.41
C PHE A 41 25.07 -21.35 -20.98
N LEU A 42 24.05 -20.62 -21.42
CA LEU A 42 24.12 -19.17 -21.58
C LEU A 42 24.16 -18.57 -20.18
N GLY A 43 25.34 -18.64 -19.56
CA GLY A 43 25.72 -17.82 -18.42
C GLY A 43 25.79 -16.39 -18.91
N SER A 44 24.78 -15.60 -18.58
CA SER A 44 24.84 -14.14 -18.61
C SER A 44 24.65 -13.70 -17.16
N GLY A 45 25.69 -13.93 -16.36
CA GLY A 45 25.74 -13.41 -15.00
C GLY A 45 26.23 -11.97 -15.06
N ARG A 46 25.48 -11.02 -14.47
CA ARG A 46 25.92 -9.63 -14.25
C ARG A 46 27.34 -9.51 -13.65
N TRP A 47 27.83 -10.55 -12.99
CA TRP A 47 29.17 -10.65 -12.38
C TRP A 47 30.29 -11.01 -13.37
N GLU A 48 29.97 -11.45 -14.58
CA GLU A 48 30.91 -11.82 -15.65
C GLU A 48 31.19 -10.65 -16.60
N GLU A 49 30.44 -9.55 -16.49
CA GLU A 49 30.63 -8.34 -17.27
C GLU A 49 31.77 -7.48 -16.71
N GLU A 50 32.49 -6.79 -17.60
CA GLU A 50 33.49 -5.81 -17.21
C GLU A 50 32.86 -4.70 -16.36
N LYS A 51 33.56 -4.32 -15.30
CA LYS A 51 33.10 -3.25 -14.41
C LYS A 51 32.96 -1.96 -15.20
N TYR A 52 31.83 -1.29 -15.03
CA TYR A 52 31.66 0.07 -15.51
C TYR A 52 32.69 0.99 -14.86
N GLU A 53 33.11 2.03 -15.59
CA GLU A 53 33.97 3.06 -15.02
C GLU A 53 33.29 3.75 -13.84
N ASP A 54 34.08 4.13 -12.84
CA ASP A 54 33.59 4.72 -11.61
C ASP A 54 32.79 6.01 -11.91
N GLY A 55 31.52 6.00 -11.53
CA GLY A 55 30.58 7.11 -11.73
C GLY A 55 29.53 6.88 -12.82
N VAL A 56 29.72 5.93 -13.73
CA VAL A 56 28.74 5.60 -14.78
C VAL A 56 27.82 4.47 -14.30
N LYS A 57 26.54 4.77 -14.06
CA LYS A 57 25.56 3.80 -13.54
C LYS A 57 24.79 3.04 -14.62
N TRP A 58 24.61 3.63 -15.79
CA TRP A 58 23.87 3.06 -16.92
C TRP A 58 24.32 3.73 -18.22
N LYS A 59 24.34 2.96 -19.32
CA LYS A 59 24.62 3.48 -20.68
C LYS A 59 23.34 3.86 -21.43
N PHE A 60 22.25 3.16 -21.14
CA PHE A 60 20.93 3.39 -21.73
C PHE A 60 19.87 3.11 -20.66
N LEU A 61 18.84 3.96 -20.59
CA LEU A 61 17.73 3.81 -19.66
C LEU A 61 16.45 4.32 -20.35
N GLU A 62 15.49 3.42 -20.50
CA GLU A 62 14.14 3.74 -20.95
C GLU A 62 13.16 3.18 -19.91
N HIS A 63 12.22 4.01 -19.46
CA HIS A 63 11.17 3.60 -18.54
C HIS A 63 9.85 4.34 -18.82
N ASN A 64 8.72 3.71 -18.54
CA ASN A 64 7.37 4.22 -18.86
C ASN A 64 6.84 5.25 -17.85
N GLY A 65 7.73 6.04 -17.24
CA GLY A 65 7.35 7.03 -16.22
C GLY A 65 6.74 6.43 -14.95
N PRO A 66 6.24 7.30 -14.05
CA PRO A 66 5.54 6.88 -12.84
C PRO A 66 4.08 6.51 -13.13
N TYR A 67 3.55 5.51 -12.43
CA TYR A 67 2.11 5.22 -12.41
C TYR A 67 1.45 6.05 -11.31
N PHE A 68 0.57 6.98 -11.69
CA PHE A 68 -0.15 7.81 -10.72
C PHE A 68 -1.36 7.07 -10.14
N PRO A 69 -1.69 7.33 -8.86
CA PRO A 69 -2.93 6.83 -8.29
C PRO A 69 -4.13 7.40 -9.05
N PRO A 70 -5.27 6.68 -9.08
CA PRO A 70 -6.49 7.19 -9.67
C PRO A 70 -6.99 8.41 -8.90
N GLU A 71 -7.72 9.28 -9.60
CA GLU A 71 -8.34 10.46 -9.00
C GLU A 71 -9.37 10.08 -7.92
N TYR A 72 -9.50 10.94 -6.91
CA TYR A 72 -10.46 10.75 -5.83
C TYR A 72 -11.89 10.74 -6.35
N GLN A 73 -12.68 9.77 -5.87
CA GLN A 73 -14.11 9.68 -6.17
C GLN A 73 -14.90 10.10 -4.93
N PRO A 74 -15.87 11.03 -5.07
CA PRO A 74 -16.67 11.51 -3.96
C PRO A 74 -17.42 10.36 -3.28
N LEU A 75 -17.71 10.55 -2.00
CA LEU A 75 -18.56 9.64 -1.25
C LEU A 75 -19.96 9.59 -1.88
N PRO A 76 -20.58 8.39 -1.91
CA PRO A 76 -21.93 8.26 -2.42
C PRO A 76 -22.92 8.94 -1.47
N ASP A 77 -24.02 9.51 -2.00
CA ASP A 77 -24.96 10.35 -1.25
C ASP A 77 -25.64 9.66 -0.04
N ASN A 78 -25.55 8.33 0.05
CA ASN A 78 -26.08 7.55 1.17
C ASN A 78 -25.18 7.58 2.41
N VAL A 79 -23.91 8.02 2.29
CA VAL A 79 -22.93 8.07 3.36
C VAL A 79 -22.74 9.51 3.80
N ARG A 80 -22.95 9.78 5.08
CA ARG A 80 -22.92 11.13 5.63
C ARG A 80 -21.83 11.29 6.67
N PHE A 81 -21.36 12.53 6.80
CA PHE A 81 -20.49 12.94 7.89
C PHE A 81 -21.31 13.71 8.92
N TYR A 82 -21.10 13.42 10.21
CA TYR A 82 -21.80 14.10 11.30
C TYR A 82 -20.82 14.87 12.17
N TYR A 83 -21.21 16.09 12.53
CA TYR A 83 -20.50 16.92 13.50
C TYR A 83 -21.47 17.35 14.60
N ASP A 84 -21.17 17.00 15.85
CA ASP A 84 -22.04 17.30 17.00
C ASP A 84 -23.49 16.80 16.80
N GLY A 85 -23.62 15.63 16.17
CA GLY A 85 -24.92 15.02 15.82
C GLY A 85 -25.65 15.65 14.63
N LYS A 86 -25.07 16.65 13.95
CA LYS A 86 -25.66 17.29 12.76
C LYS A 86 -24.97 16.80 11.50
N GLU A 87 -25.77 16.50 10.47
CA GLU A 87 -25.27 16.15 9.15
C GLU A 87 -24.56 17.37 8.51
N VAL A 88 -23.32 17.17 8.06
CA VAL A 88 -22.51 18.19 7.39
C VAL A 88 -21.93 17.59 6.12
N LYS A 89 -22.21 18.22 4.98
CA LYS A 89 -21.59 17.86 3.70
C LYS A 89 -20.25 18.58 3.58
N LEU A 90 -19.18 17.81 3.47
CA LEU A 90 -17.82 18.32 3.31
C LEU A 90 -17.51 18.62 1.83
N SER A 91 -16.53 19.48 1.60
CA SER A 91 -15.89 19.73 0.31
C SER A 91 -15.03 18.54 -0.11
N LEU A 92 -14.84 18.34 -1.42
CA LEU A 92 -14.13 17.17 -1.97
C LEU A 92 -12.75 16.94 -1.35
N ALA A 93 -11.95 17.99 -1.18
CA ALA A 93 -10.60 17.90 -0.60
C ALA A 93 -10.64 17.52 0.89
N ALA A 94 -11.55 18.13 1.67
CA ALA A 94 -11.73 17.81 3.07
C ALA A 94 -12.31 16.40 3.28
N GLU A 95 -13.18 15.96 2.38
CA GLU A 95 -13.80 14.64 2.37
C GLU A 95 -12.77 13.53 2.12
N GLU A 96 -11.86 13.71 1.15
CA GLU A 96 -10.80 12.74 0.88
C GLU A 96 -9.92 12.52 2.11
N VAL A 97 -9.52 13.60 2.80
CA VAL A 97 -8.71 13.50 4.03
C VAL A 97 -9.51 12.89 5.19
N ALA A 98 -10.80 13.20 5.30
CA ALA A 98 -11.69 12.57 6.27
C ALA A 98 -11.83 11.06 6.01
N LEU A 99 -11.87 10.64 4.74
CA LEU A 99 -11.89 9.23 4.36
C LEU A 99 -10.62 8.51 4.82
N PHE A 100 -9.43 9.10 4.68
CA PHE A 100 -8.19 8.48 5.18
C PHE A 100 -8.24 8.21 6.69
N PHE A 101 -8.77 9.16 7.46
CA PHE A 101 -8.94 8.97 8.90
C PHE A 101 -9.98 7.90 9.20
N ALA A 102 -11.11 7.92 8.50
CA ALA A 102 -12.18 6.93 8.64
C ALA A 102 -11.67 5.50 8.34
N GLN A 103 -10.79 5.32 7.35
CA GLN A 103 -10.21 4.01 7.02
C GLN A 103 -9.34 3.43 8.16
N MET A 104 -8.79 4.29 9.00
CA MET A 104 -7.88 3.93 10.08
C MET A 104 -8.53 3.88 11.47
N LEU A 105 -9.85 4.06 11.60
CA LEU A 105 -10.52 4.13 12.91
C LEU A 105 -10.22 2.94 13.84
N ASP A 106 -10.12 1.72 13.29
CA ASP A 106 -9.82 0.51 14.08
C ASP A 106 -8.34 0.36 14.46
N HIS A 107 -7.45 1.21 13.94
CA HIS A 107 -6.01 1.08 14.17
C HIS A 107 -5.58 1.83 15.43
N ASP A 108 -4.67 1.23 16.22
CA ASP A 108 -4.01 1.81 17.41
C ASP A 108 -3.38 3.22 17.23
N TYR A 109 -3.29 3.74 16.01
CA TYR A 109 -2.82 5.10 15.78
C TYR A 109 -3.89 6.15 16.13
N THR A 110 -5.17 5.84 15.97
CA THR A 110 -6.27 6.81 16.19
C THR A 110 -6.49 7.13 17.66
N THR A 111 -6.03 6.26 18.56
CA THR A 111 -6.04 6.51 20.02
C THR A 111 -4.88 7.39 20.50
N LYS A 112 -3.85 7.58 19.67
CA LYS A 112 -2.67 8.38 20.02
C LYS A 112 -2.94 9.87 19.80
N ASN A 113 -2.90 10.66 20.88
CA ASN A 113 -3.15 12.10 20.82
C ASN A 113 -2.27 12.84 19.81
N VAL A 114 -0.98 12.49 19.71
CA VAL A 114 -0.05 13.11 18.74
C VAL A 114 -0.53 12.93 17.29
N PHE A 115 -1.07 11.75 16.96
CA PHE A 115 -1.60 11.49 15.62
C PHE A 115 -2.86 12.30 15.38
N ARG A 116 -3.78 12.34 16.35
CA ARG A 116 -5.03 13.09 16.28
C ARG A 116 -4.80 14.59 16.10
N GLU A 117 -3.85 15.16 16.83
CA GLU A 117 -3.49 16.58 16.74
C GLU A 117 -2.87 16.93 15.38
N ASN A 118 -1.94 16.10 14.89
CA ASN A 118 -1.32 16.29 13.57
C ASN A 118 -2.35 16.17 12.45
N PHE A 119 -3.19 15.13 12.52
CA PHE A 119 -4.30 14.94 11.58
C PHE A 119 -5.21 16.17 11.55
N PHE A 120 -5.68 16.62 12.71
CA PHE A 120 -6.62 17.74 12.76
C PHE A 120 -6.02 19.04 12.24
N LYS A 121 -4.73 19.26 12.50
CA LYS A 121 -3.98 20.42 12.00
C LYS A 121 -3.85 20.40 10.48
N ASP A 122 -3.57 19.25 9.88
CA ASP A 122 -3.43 19.12 8.44
C ASP A 122 -4.80 19.11 7.74
N TRP A 123 -5.80 18.44 8.30
CA TRP A 123 -7.16 18.41 7.77
C TRP A 123 -7.78 19.81 7.69
N ARG A 124 -7.49 20.68 8.67
CA ARG A 124 -7.91 22.09 8.63
C ARG A 124 -7.32 22.88 7.46
N LYS A 125 -6.21 22.47 6.86
CA LYS A 125 -5.63 23.18 5.69
C LYS A 125 -6.41 22.90 4.42
N GLU A 126 -6.98 21.70 4.29
CA GLU A 126 -7.76 21.27 3.14
C GLU A 126 -9.23 21.72 3.20
N MET A 127 -9.68 22.20 4.37
CA MET A 127 -11.03 22.72 4.57
C MET A 127 -11.23 24.14 4.03
N THR A 128 -12.46 24.41 3.59
CA THR A 128 -12.94 25.76 3.31
C THR A 128 -13.03 26.62 4.59
N HIS A 129 -13.22 27.93 4.43
CA HIS A 129 -13.31 28.84 5.58
C HIS A 129 -14.57 28.57 6.45
N GLU A 130 -15.67 28.19 5.81
CA GLU A 130 -16.94 27.87 6.47
C GLU A 130 -16.81 26.60 7.32
N GLU A 131 -16.26 25.52 6.74
CA GLU A 131 -16.02 24.25 7.44
C GLU A 131 -15.07 24.41 8.61
N ARG A 132 -13.98 25.17 8.45
CA ARG A 132 -13.04 25.46 9.56
C ARG A 132 -13.70 26.18 10.74
N SER A 133 -14.72 26.99 10.45
CA SER A 133 -15.45 27.74 11.47
C SER A 133 -16.44 26.85 12.23
N LEU A 134 -17.01 25.86 11.55
CA LEU A 134 -17.91 24.86 12.11
C LEU A 134 -17.16 23.79 12.92
N ILE A 135 -16.13 23.18 12.30
CA ILE A 135 -15.39 22.05 12.84
C ILE A 135 -14.24 22.56 13.72
N LYS A 136 -14.45 22.53 15.04
CA LYS A 136 -13.50 23.01 16.05
C LYS A 136 -12.84 21.89 16.83
N ASP A 137 -13.58 20.84 17.11
CA ASP A 137 -13.13 19.74 17.95
C ASP A 137 -13.22 18.41 17.19
N LEU A 138 -12.13 17.64 17.17
CA LEU A 138 -12.12 16.32 16.54
C LEU A 138 -13.01 15.32 17.29
N ASP A 139 -13.14 15.45 18.61
CA ASP A 139 -13.98 14.56 19.44
C ASP A 139 -15.48 14.64 19.10
N LYS A 140 -15.93 15.73 18.47
CA LYS A 140 -17.32 15.92 18.03
C LYS A 140 -17.57 15.43 16.60
N CYS A 141 -16.53 15.00 15.90
CA CYS A 141 -16.62 14.49 14.54
C CYS A 141 -16.94 13.00 14.58
N ASP A 142 -17.99 12.59 13.89
CA ASP A 142 -18.35 11.18 13.73
C ASP A 142 -18.02 10.71 12.31
N PHE A 143 -17.08 9.76 12.23
CA PHE A 143 -16.61 9.14 11.00
C PHE A 143 -17.19 7.72 10.82
N GLY A 144 -18.13 7.29 11.67
CA GLY A 144 -18.64 5.93 11.73
C GLY A 144 -19.29 5.45 10.44
N GLU A 145 -20.14 6.26 9.79
CA GLU A 145 -20.78 5.87 8.53
C GLU A 145 -19.77 5.69 7.39
N ILE A 146 -18.81 6.60 7.28
CA ILE A 146 -17.73 6.54 6.27
C ILE A 146 -16.90 5.27 6.48
N HIS A 147 -16.58 4.97 7.73
CA HIS A 147 -15.83 3.78 8.10
C HIS A 147 -16.61 2.48 7.81
N ALA A 148 -17.91 2.44 8.12
CA ALA A 148 -18.78 1.30 7.82
C ALA A 148 -18.86 1.03 6.30
N MET A 149 -19.01 2.08 5.49
CA MET A 149 -18.96 1.96 4.03
C MET A 149 -17.62 1.39 3.56
N HIS A 150 -16.51 1.88 4.11
CA HIS A 150 -15.18 1.36 3.75
C HIS A 150 -15.01 -0.12 4.13
N LYS A 151 -15.45 -0.53 5.33
CA LYS A 151 -15.47 -1.93 5.75
C LYS A 151 -16.28 -2.80 4.78
N ALA A 152 -17.49 -2.38 4.44
CA ALA A 152 -18.34 -3.08 3.47
C ALA A 152 -17.65 -3.19 2.09
N LYS A 153 -16.97 -2.14 1.62
CA LYS A 153 -16.20 -2.16 0.36
C LYS A 153 -15.03 -3.14 0.42
N VAL A 154 -14.32 -3.20 1.53
CA VAL A 154 -13.21 -4.15 1.74
C VAL A 154 -13.73 -5.59 1.80
N GLU A 155 -14.83 -5.85 2.49
CA GLU A 155 -15.47 -7.16 2.57
C GLU A 155 -16.00 -7.62 1.21
N ALA A 156 -16.68 -6.74 0.48
CA ALA A 156 -17.12 -7.01 -0.89
C ALA A 156 -15.93 -7.37 -1.79
N ARG A 157 -14.80 -6.65 -1.69
CA ARG A 157 -13.57 -6.97 -2.44
C ARG A 157 -13.00 -8.35 -2.08
N LYS A 158 -13.02 -8.73 -0.79
CA LYS A 158 -12.56 -10.04 -0.35
C LYS A 158 -13.44 -11.15 -0.93
N ASN A 159 -14.76 -10.94 -0.92
CA ASN A 159 -15.78 -11.86 -1.40
C ASN A 159 -15.93 -11.94 -2.93
N MET A 160 -15.21 -11.10 -3.71
CA MET A 160 -15.25 -11.16 -5.17
C MET A 160 -14.84 -12.54 -5.70
N SER A 161 -15.52 -12.98 -6.76
CA SER A 161 -15.24 -14.25 -7.44
C SER A 161 -13.86 -14.24 -8.11
N LYS A 162 -13.34 -15.43 -8.45
CA LYS A 162 -12.03 -15.57 -9.12
C LYS A 162 -12.03 -14.88 -10.49
N GLU A 163 -13.15 -14.90 -11.20
CA GLU A 163 -13.31 -14.33 -12.54
C GLU A 163 -13.28 -12.79 -12.52
N GLU A 164 -14.01 -12.16 -11.60
CA GLU A 164 -14.01 -10.69 -11.43
C GLU A 164 -12.66 -10.15 -10.96
N LYS A 165 -11.97 -10.92 -10.11
CA LYS A 165 -10.58 -10.61 -9.71
C LYS A 165 -9.67 -10.64 -10.94
N LEU A 166 -9.78 -11.66 -11.79
CA LEU A 166 -8.95 -11.79 -12.98
C LEU A 166 -9.14 -10.61 -13.95
N VAL A 167 -10.37 -10.13 -14.13
CA VAL A 167 -10.66 -8.94 -14.96
C VAL A 167 -10.02 -7.67 -14.39
N LYS A 168 -9.94 -7.52 -13.06
CA LYS A 168 -9.27 -6.37 -12.42
C LYS A 168 -7.74 -6.42 -12.48
N PHE A 169 -7.16 -7.60 -12.60
CA PHE A 169 -5.71 -7.79 -12.69
C PHE A 169 -5.18 -7.80 -14.13
N LYS A 170 -6.07 -7.64 -15.11
CA LYS A 170 -5.75 -7.63 -16.54
C LYS A 170 -5.70 -6.20 -17.06
#